data_AF-A0A9D6HP88-F1
#
_entry.id   AF-A0A9D6HP88-F1
#
_cell.length_a   1.000
_cell.length_b   1.000
_cell.length_c   1.000
_cell.angle_alpha   90.00
_cell.angle_beta   90.00
_cell.angle_gamma   90.00
#
_symmetry.space_group_name_H-M   'P 1'
#
loop_
_entity.id
_entity.type
_entity.pdbx_description
1 polymer ?
#
loop_
_entity_poly.entity_id
_entity_poly.type
_entity_poly.pdbx_seq_one_letter_code
_entity_poly.pdbx_strand_id
1 'polypeptide(L)'
;MTITLSYIMGAGVIGILFALWARQKIARQPDGDEKMRSVAAAIREGSRAYLKRQYTYVAVVAAILAAILWFFFGFTLALGFLVGASASALAGYLGMMTSVLSNVRVAEAAKKGLAPAFKLAFLGGSVTGFLVVGLGLLVVAGFWFLTRDISALVGLGFGGSLISVFSRVGGGIYTKGADVGADLVGKVEAGIPEDDPRNPAVIADNVGDNVGDCAGMAADLFETYAVTLIGAMLLGSLAFPNTNGALLFPLALGAVALLGSLVGALAVSVKEGSKNIMGGLYKGLLVAGVLALILFVPITKAFVSLSSIPSNFFGDVIEPLMGDWVNMYLAAVIGLAITVLMVLFTDYYTSKKFRPVRSIAKASQSGHGTNVIAGLAIGMEATALPIIVIAAGMLASFWLFGIYGVAIASVSMLSLAGIIVAIDSFGPITDNAGGIAEMAGLEKSARAHTDALDSVGNTTKAVTKGYAIASAGLAALVLFGSFIAEIEKAGAKIVFEL
;
A
#
# COMPACT_ATOMS: atom_id res chain seq x y z
N MET A 1 15.55 -24.83 2.61
CA MET A 1 14.39 -24.25 3.33
C MET A 1 14.80 -23.30 4.45
N THR A 2 15.48 -23.76 5.52
CA THR A 2 15.83 -22.90 6.68
C THR A 2 16.68 -21.70 6.31
N ILE A 3 17.75 -21.90 5.53
CA ILE A 3 18.64 -20.82 5.07
C ILE A 3 17.87 -19.78 4.23
N THR A 4 17.03 -20.25 3.30
CA THR A 4 16.17 -19.40 2.45
C THR A 4 15.23 -18.54 3.28
N LEU A 5 14.55 -19.13 4.27
CA LEU A 5 13.68 -18.40 5.19
C LEU A 5 14.45 -17.37 6.02
N SER A 6 15.66 -17.70 6.49
CA SER A 6 16.51 -16.74 7.20
C SER A 6 16.87 -15.52 6.34
N TYR A 7 17.15 -15.71 5.05
CA TYR A 7 17.40 -14.59 4.13
C TYR A 7 16.14 -13.75 3.89
N ILE A 8 14.98 -14.39 3.73
CA ILE A 8 13.69 -13.69 3.58
C ILE A 8 13.39 -12.84 4.81
N MET A 9 13.48 -13.43 6.01
CA MET A 9 13.29 -12.70 7.27
C MET A 9 14.34 -11.59 7.43
N GLY A 10 15.59 -11.85 7.05
CA GLY A 10 16.67 -10.85 7.04
C GLY A 10 16.34 -9.64 6.17
N ALA A 11 15.77 -9.84 4.98
CA ALA A 11 15.32 -8.73 4.12
C ALA A 11 14.22 -7.90 4.81
N GLY A 12 13.25 -8.57 5.45
CA GLY A 12 12.20 -7.89 6.24
C GLY A 12 12.79 -7.04 7.38
N VAL A 13 13.75 -7.58 8.12
CA VAL A 13 14.48 -6.86 9.17
C VAL A 13 15.23 -5.66 8.60
N ILE A 14 15.91 -5.79 7.45
CA ILE A 14 16.59 -4.68 6.78
C ILE A 14 15.61 -3.55 6.44
N GLY A 15 14.40 -3.89 5.93
CA GLY A 15 13.35 -2.91 5.67
C GLY A 15 12.92 -2.14 6.94
N ILE A 16 12.72 -2.85 8.05
CA ILE A 16 12.37 -2.25 9.35
C ILE A 16 13.52 -1.35 9.85
N LEU A 17 14.77 -1.82 9.77
CA LEU A 17 15.94 -1.03 10.19
C LEU A 17 16.09 0.24 9.36
N PHE A 18 15.86 0.18 8.05
CA PHE A 18 15.82 1.36 7.20
C PHE A 18 14.73 2.35 7.63
N ALA A 19 13.52 1.85 7.91
CA ALA A 19 12.42 2.67 8.39
C ALA A 19 12.76 3.36 9.73
N LEU A 20 13.38 2.65 10.68
CA LEU A 20 13.83 3.20 11.95
C LEU A 20 14.94 4.25 11.77
N TRP A 21 15.91 4.00 10.89
CA TRP A 21 16.94 4.97 10.54
C TRP A 21 16.34 6.24 9.93
N ALA A 22 15.41 6.10 8.98
CA ALA A 22 14.73 7.21 8.35
C ALA A 22 13.92 8.03 9.37
N ARG A 23 13.19 7.35 10.27
CA ARG A 23 12.47 7.99 11.38
C ARG A 23 13.40 8.77 12.30
N GLN A 24 14.55 8.20 12.68
CA GLN A 24 15.53 8.88 13.53
C GLN A 24 16.12 10.11 12.83
N LYS A 25 16.37 10.03 11.53
CA LYS A 25 16.87 11.14 10.72
C LYS A 25 15.85 12.29 10.63
N ILE A 26 14.55 11.97 10.53
CA ILE A 26 13.45 12.94 10.58
C ILE A 26 13.40 13.59 11.97
N ALA A 27 13.43 12.80 13.05
CA ALA A 27 13.34 13.30 14.42
C ALA A 27 14.39 14.37 14.75
N ARG A 28 15.58 14.27 14.15
CA ARG A 28 16.69 15.24 14.29
C ARG A 28 16.50 16.54 13.51
N GLN A 29 15.52 16.63 12.61
CA GLN A 29 15.23 17.89 11.91
C GLN A 29 14.50 18.87 12.85
N PRO A 30 14.69 20.19 12.66
CA PRO A 30 13.96 21.22 13.39
C PRO A 30 12.44 21.09 13.18
N ASP A 31 11.68 21.32 14.24
CA ASP A 31 10.21 21.23 14.28
C ASP A 31 9.53 22.61 14.30
N GLY A 32 10.22 23.63 13.81
CA GLY A 32 9.67 24.97 13.61
C GLY A 32 9.60 25.84 14.88
N ASP A 33 8.76 26.87 14.81
CA ASP A 33 8.51 27.82 15.90
C ASP A 33 7.43 27.32 16.88
N GLU A 34 7.16 28.12 17.91
CA GLU A 34 6.20 27.77 18.96
C GLU A 34 4.77 27.56 18.43
N LYS A 35 4.33 28.36 17.46
CA LYS A 35 3.00 28.22 16.86
C LYS A 35 2.89 26.90 16.11
N MET A 36 3.88 26.59 15.26
CA MET A 36 3.93 25.32 14.54
C MET A 36 3.91 24.12 15.49
N ARG A 37 4.70 24.18 16.58
CA ARG A 37 4.71 23.12 17.60
C ARG A 37 3.37 22.97 18.32
N SER A 38 2.67 24.07 18.60
CA SER A 38 1.36 24.04 19.25
C SER A 38 0.30 23.36 18.38
N VAL A 39 0.25 23.71 17.09
CA VAL A 39 -0.66 23.08 16.11
C VAL A 39 -0.34 21.60 15.95
N ALA A 40 0.93 21.26 15.77
CA ALA A 40 1.38 19.88 15.67
C ALA A 40 1.07 19.05 16.93
N ALA A 41 1.12 19.67 18.12
CA ALA A 41 0.75 19.01 19.37
C ALA A 41 -0.75 18.68 19.41
N ALA A 42 -1.61 19.60 18.98
CA ALA A 42 -3.06 19.37 18.89
C ALA A 42 -3.40 18.24 17.91
N ILE A 43 -2.80 18.24 16.70
CA ILE A 43 -2.97 17.17 15.71
C ILE A 43 -2.49 15.82 16.28
N ARG A 44 -1.36 15.81 16.98
CA ARG A 44 -0.81 14.60 17.60
C ARG A 44 -1.70 14.06 18.71
N GLU A 45 -2.26 14.93 19.53
CA GLU A 45 -3.18 14.56 20.60
C GLU A 45 -4.46 13.95 20.03
N GLY A 46 -5.09 14.63 19.08
CA GLY A 46 -6.29 14.15 18.40
C GLY A 46 -6.09 12.80 17.72
N SER A 47 -5.00 12.67 16.95
CA SER A 47 -4.66 11.41 16.25
C SER A 47 -4.47 10.23 17.22
N ARG A 48 -3.80 10.47 18.35
CA ARG A 48 -3.60 9.44 19.39
C ARG A 48 -4.89 9.08 20.11
N ALA A 49 -5.69 10.08 20.46
CA ALA A 49 -6.97 9.87 21.13
C ALA A 49 -7.91 9.03 20.25
N TYR A 50 -8.00 9.38 18.96
CA TYR A 50 -8.81 8.66 17.99
C TYR A 50 -8.35 7.20 17.82
N LEU A 51 -7.07 6.95 17.50
CA LEU A 51 -6.61 5.56 17.31
C LEU A 51 -6.72 4.75 18.59
N LYS A 52 -6.46 5.33 19.76
CA LYS A 52 -6.65 4.63 21.04
C LYS A 52 -8.10 4.17 21.19
N ARG A 53 -9.06 5.05 20.88
CA ARG A 53 -10.49 4.73 20.95
C ARG A 53 -10.85 3.64 19.95
N GLN A 54 -10.47 3.80 18.68
CA GLN A 54 -10.74 2.84 17.62
C GLN A 54 -10.17 1.46 17.95
N TYR A 55 -8.88 1.37 18.29
CA TYR A 55 -8.23 0.10 18.59
C TYR A 55 -8.77 -0.56 19.85
N THR A 56 -9.26 0.19 20.83
CA THR A 56 -9.92 -0.39 22.01
C THR A 56 -11.18 -1.14 21.62
N TYR A 57 -12.03 -0.57 20.75
CA TYR A 57 -13.24 -1.24 20.27
C TYR A 57 -12.92 -2.42 19.36
N VAL A 58 -11.96 -2.25 18.45
CA VAL A 58 -11.54 -3.32 17.54
C VAL A 58 -10.91 -4.48 18.31
N ALA A 59 -10.17 -4.23 19.39
CA ALA A 59 -9.62 -5.28 20.25
C ALA A 59 -10.69 -6.16 20.89
N VAL A 60 -11.84 -5.58 21.28
CA VAL A 60 -12.97 -6.37 21.81
C VAL A 60 -13.53 -7.30 20.73
N VAL A 61 -13.74 -6.77 19.52
CA VAL A 61 -14.20 -7.58 18.37
C VAL A 61 -13.20 -8.67 18.03
N ALA A 62 -11.91 -8.34 17.99
CA ALA A 62 -10.83 -9.29 17.74
C ALA A 62 -10.79 -10.40 18.80
N ALA A 63 -10.97 -10.08 20.09
CA ALA A 63 -10.99 -11.08 21.15
C ALA A 63 -12.15 -12.07 21.00
N ILE A 64 -13.35 -11.59 20.66
CA ILE A 64 -14.52 -12.43 20.41
C ILE A 64 -14.26 -13.35 19.21
N LEU A 65 -13.77 -12.80 18.09
CA LEU A 65 -13.45 -13.58 16.90
C LEU A 65 -12.34 -14.60 17.17
N ALA A 66 -11.30 -14.24 17.91
CA ALA A 66 -10.24 -15.16 18.28
C ALA A 66 -10.77 -16.35 19.12
N ALA A 67 -11.70 -16.10 20.04
CA ALA A 67 -12.34 -17.17 20.82
C ALA A 67 -13.18 -18.11 19.94
N ILE A 68 -13.94 -17.57 18.99
CA ILE A 68 -14.70 -18.36 18.01
C ILE A 68 -13.75 -19.19 17.14
N LEU A 69 -12.71 -18.57 16.59
CA LEU A 69 -11.73 -19.25 15.75
C LEU A 69 -11.01 -20.36 16.52
N TRP A 70 -10.67 -20.10 17.79
CA TRP A 70 -10.04 -21.12 18.63
C TRP A 70 -10.96 -22.32 18.86
N PHE A 71 -12.24 -22.07 19.17
CA PHE A 71 -13.21 -23.13 19.45
C PHE A 71 -13.50 -24.01 18.22
N PHE A 72 -13.64 -23.41 17.03
CA PHE A 72 -14.02 -24.15 15.81
C PHE A 72 -12.84 -24.65 14.97
N PHE A 73 -11.72 -23.93 14.94
CA PHE A 73 -10.61 -24.19 14.03
C PHE A 73 -9.27 -24.44 14.73
N GLY A 74 -9.24 -24.39 16.06
CA GLY A 74 -8.06 -24.71 16.87
C GLY A 74 -7.15 -23.52 17.17
N PHE A 75 -6.22 -23.77 18.08
CA PHE A 75 -5.38 -22.72 18.68
C PHE A 75 -4.44 -22.05 17.68
N THR A 76 -3.84 -22.81 16.77
CA THR A 76 -2.83 -22.30 15.83
C THR A 76 -3.40 -21.25 14.87
N LEU A 77 -4.61 -21.47 14.35
CA LEU A 77 -5.30 -20.51 13.47
C LEU A 77 -5.69 -19.24 14.24
N ALA A 78 -6.25 -19.39 15.45
CA ALA A 78 -6.60 -18.26 16.30
C ALA A 78 -5.37 -17.42 16.70
N LEU A 79 -4.24 -18.08 16.98
CA LEU A 79 -2.96 -17.41 17.23
C LEU A 79 -2.50 -16.63 15.99
N GLY A 80 -2.60 -17.23 14.81
CA GLY A 80 -2.30 -16.55 13.54
C GLY A 80 -3.12 -15.28 13.37
N PHE A 81 -4.42 -15.35 13.61
CA PHE A 81 -5.32 -14.21 13.61
C PHE A 81 -4.87 -13.09 14.56
N LEU A 82 -4.51 -13.42 15.79
CA LEU A 82 -4.02 -12.41 16.74
C LEU A 82 -2.69 -11.79 16.32
N VAL A 83 -1.78 -12.58 15.74
CA VAL A 83 -0.49 -12.10 15.22
C VAL A 83 -0.71 -11.15 14.03
N GLY A 84 -1.55 -11.51 13.08
CA GLY A 84 -1.90 -10.68 11.92
C GLY A 84 -2.58 -9.38 12.31
N ALA A 85 -3.55 -9.44 13.22
CA ALA A 85 -4.22 -8.26 13.76
C ALA A 85 -3.23 -7.33 14.48
N SER A 86 -2.36 -7.88 15.33
CA SER A 86 -1.37 -7.09 16.07
C SER A 86 -0.36 -6.42 15.12
N ALA A 87 0.11 -7.14 14.10
CA ALA A 87 1.05 -6.62 13.12
C ALA A 87 0.44 -5.52 12.24
N SER A 88 -0.81 -5.69 11.80
CA SER A 88 -1.54 -4.66 11.03
C SER A 88 -1.79 -3.41 11.88
N ALA A 89 -2.22 -3.58 13.14
CA ALA A 89 -2.43 -2.46 14.07
C ALA A 89 -1.13 -1.70 14.35
N LEU A 90 -0.01 -2.43 14.51
CA LEU A 90 1.32 -1.87 14.69
C LEU A 90 1.77 -1.06 13.46
N ALA A 91 1.57 -1.59 12.25
CA ALA A 91 1.88 -0.89 11.01
C ALA A 91 1.10 0.43 10.90
N GLY A 92 -0.21 0.40 11.13
CA GLY A 92 -1.06 1.60 11.16
C GLY A 92 -0.63 2.63 12.19
N TYR A 93 -0.38 2.19 13.43
CA TYR A 93 0.00 3.09 14.53
C TYR A 93 1.38 3.73 14.30
N LEU A 94 2.38 2.95 13.90
CA LEU A 94 3.72 3.46 13.65
C LEU A 94 3.78 4.35 12.40
N GLY A 95 2.98 4.04 11.38
CA GLY A 95 2.78 4.89 10.20
C GLY A 95 2.28 6.27 10.60
N MET A 96 1.14 6.34 11.29
CA MET A 96 0.55 7.61 11.77
C MET A 96 1.50 8.38 12.70
N MET A 97 2.13 7.69 13.65
CA MET A 97 3.09 8.32 14.56
C MET A 97 4.33 8.85 13.83
N THR A 98 4.64 8.36 12.63
CA THR A 98 5.72 8.90 11.78
C THR A 98 5.22 10.08 10.96
N SER A 99 4.01 10.01 10.40
CA SER A 99 3.40 11.12 9.68
C SER A 99 3.33 12.35 10.56
N VAL A 100 2.65 12.27 11.71
CA VAL A 100 2.56 13.39 12.68
C VAL A 100 3.92 13.97 13.07
N LEU A 101 4.95 13.13 13.23
CA LEU A 101 6.32 13.59 13.50
C LEU A 101 6.93 14.38 12.33
N SER A 102 6.62 13.96 11.11
CA SER A 102 7.15 14.51 9.85
C SER A 102 6.46 15.81 9.45
N ASN A 103 5.13 15.91 9.61
CA ASN A 103 4.30 17.02 9.10
C ASN A 103 4.88 18.40 9.47
N VAL A 104 5.11 18.65 10.76
CA VAL A 104 5.64 19.93 11.25
C VAL A 104 7.06 20.23 10.76
N ARG A 105 7.88 19.19 10.57
CA ARG A 105 9.26 19.32 10.10
C ARG A 105 9.31 19.59 8.60
N VAL A 106 8.34 19.04 7.86
CA VAL A 106 8.14 19.34 6.44
C VAL A 106 7.69 20.78 6.26
N ALA A 107 6.76 21.27 7.10
CA ALA A 107 6.37 22.68 7.11
C ALA A 107 7.58 23.60 7.39
N GLU A 108 8.45 23.24 8.34
CA GLU A 108 9.67 24.02 8.62
C GLU A 108 10.68 23.95 7.46
N ALA A 109 10.80 22.79 6.82
CA ALA A 109 11.65 22.63 5.63
C ALA A 109 11.12 23.42 4.43
N ALA A 110 9.80 23.61 4.31
CA ALA A 110 9.17 24.37 3.22
C ALA A 110 9.60 25.84 3.21
N LYS A 111 9.93 26.42 4.37
CA LYS A 111 10.52 27.78 4.46
C LYS A 111 11.86 27.90 3.72
N LYS A 112 12.57 26.79 3.51
CA LYS A 112 13.88 26.76 2.83
C LYS A 112 13.77 26.43 1.34
N GLY A 113 12.59 26.06 0.85
CA GLY A 113 12.34 25.71 -0.55
C GLY A 113 11.64 24.37 -0.73
N LEU A 114 11.36 24.05 -1.99
CA LEU A 114 10.55 22.90 -2.37
C LEU A 114 11.33 21.58 -2.26
N ALA A 115 12.60 21.54 -2.68
CA ALA A 115 13.36 20.31 -2.67
C ALA A 115 13.68 19.79 -1.25
N PRO A 116 14.03 20.65 -0.25
CA PRO A 116 14.17 20.22 1.14
C PRO A 116 12.88 19.64 1.73
N ALA A 117 11.74 20.32 1.53
CA ALA A 117 10.43 19.84 1.98
C ALA A 117 10.05 18.51 1.33
N PHE A 118 10.20 18.40 0.00
CA PHE A 118 9.98 17.17 -0.75
C PHE A 118 10.80 16.00 -0.20
N LYS A 119 12.12 16.21 -0.01
CA LYS A 119 13.03 15.16 0.45
C LYS A 119 12.65 14.65 1.84
N LEU A 120 12.24 15.56 2.72
CA LEU A 120 11.85 15.20 4.08
C LEU A 120 10.47 14.51 4.11
N ALA A 121 9.51 14.99 3.34
CA ALA A 121 8.21 14.36 3.20
C ALA A 121 8.31 12.93 2.63
N PHE A 122 9.11 12.76 1.57
CA PHE A 122 9.32 11.43 0.97
C PHE A 122 10.06 10.49 1.93
N LEU A 123 11.02 11.01 2.70
CA LEU A 123 11.67 10.21 3.75
C LEU A 123 10.65 9.79 4.83
N GLY A 124 9.71 10.66 5.19
CA GLY A 124 8.60 10.35 6.09
C GLY A 124 7.71 9.23 5.56
N GLY A 125 7.27 9.34 4.31
CA GLY A 125 6.48 8.29 3.66
C GLY A 125 7.24 6.97 3.53
N SER A 126 8.54 7.03 3.27
CA SER A 126 9.41 5.85 3.20
C SER A 126 9.41 5.05 4.51
N VAL A 127 9.32 5.70 5.67
CA VAL A 127 9.22 4.95 6.94
C VAL A 127 8.00 4.04 6.92
N THR A 128 6.82 4.55 6.55
CA THR A 128 5.60 3.75 6.48
C THR A 128 5.72 2.62 5.48
N GLY A 129 6.20 2.90 4.25
CA GLY A 129 6.28 1.88 3.20
C GLY A 129 7.21 0.72 3.53
N PHE A 130 8.44 1.00 3.98
CA PHE A 130 9.39 -0.05 4.32
C PHE A 130 9.07 -0.77 5.64
N LEU A 131 8.39 -0.09 6.57
CA LEU A 131 7.88 -0.72 7.77
C LEU A 131 6.75 -1.70 7.46
N VAL A 132 5.77 -1.29 6.64
CA VAL A 132 4.61 -2.11 6.24
C VAL A 132 5.08 -3.40 5.55
N VAL A 133 5.92 -3.27 4.52
CA VAL A 133 6.42 -4.44 3.77
C VAL A 133 7.38 -5.27 4.61
N GLY A 134 8.26 -4.63 5.38
CA GLY A 134 9.21 -5.31 6.27
C GLY A 134 8.51 -6.13 7.35
N LEU A 135 7.49 -5.56 8.00
CA LEU A 135 6.65 -6.27 8.98
C LEU A 135 5.85 -7.39 8.32
N GLY A 136 5.21 -7.13 7.17
CA GLY A 136 4.43 -8.14 6.45
C GLY A 136 5.27 -9.36 6.09
N LEU A 137 6.45 -9.14 5.52
CA LEU A 137 7.37 -10.22 5.15
C LEU A 137 7.88 -10.97 6.38
N LEU A 138 8.27 -10.25 7.44
CA LEU A 138 8.79 -10.85 8.66
C LEU A 138 7.73 -11.68 9.39
N VAL A 139 6.50 -11.18 9.48
CA VAL A 139 5.42 -11.84 10.21
C VAL A 139 4.91 -13.07 9.45
N VAL A 140 4.75 -12.98 8.12
CA VAL A 140 4.37 -14.16 7.31
C VAL A 140 5.47 -15.22 7.33
N ALA A 141 6.73 -14.84 7.03
CA ALA A 141 7.83 -15.80 6.98
C ALA A 141 8.18 -16.38 8.38
N GLY A 142 8.15 -15.53 9.42
CA GLY A 142 8.43 -15.92 10.79
C GLY A 142 7.34 -16.84 11.37
N PHE A 143 6.07 -16.53 11.12
CA PHE A 143 4.99 -17.38 11.61
C PHE A 143 4.95 -18.72 10.88
N TRP A 144 5.22 -18.75 9.57
CA TRP A 144 5.47 -20.00 8.85
C TRP A 144 6.66 -20.78 9.41
N PHE A 145 7.76 -20.11 9.70
CA PHE A 145 8.95 -20.76 10.25
C PHE A 145 8.67 -21.50 11.57
N LEU A 146 7.84 -20.90 12.43
CA LEU A 146 7.46 -21.44 13.74
C LEU A 146 6.40 -22.55 13.65
N THR A 147 5.37 -22.35 12.83
CA THR A 147 4.18 -23.24 12.83
C THR A 147 4.24 -24.34 11.77
N ARG A 148 4.85 -24.05 10.62
CA ARG A 148 4.81 -24.91 9.42
C ARG A 148 3.39 -25.28 8.99
N ASP A 149 2.43 -24.42 9.33
CA ASP A 149 1.00 -24.63 9.12
C ASP A 149 0.43 -23.47 8.28
N ILE A 150 -0.21 -23.82 7.17
CA ILE A 150 -0.80 -22.84 6.25
C ILE A 150 -2.11 -22.30 6.80
N SER A 151 -2.88 -23.11 7.54
CA SER A 151 -4.11 -22.64 8.21
C SER A 151 -3.80 -21.55 9.22
N ALA A 152 -2.63 -21.59 9.85
CA ALA A 152 -2.12 -20.53 10.71
C ALA A 152 -1.91 -19.21 9.94
N LEU A 153 -1.38 -19.27 8.72
CA LEU A 153 -1.21 -18.12 7.85
C LEU A 153 -2.54 -17.56 7.34
N VAL A 154 -3.53 -18.42 7.06
CA VAL A 154 -4.90 -17.98 6.72
C VAL A 154 -5.48 -17.17 7.87
N GLY A 155 -5.31 -17.64 9.11
CA GLY A 155 -5.66 -16.87 10.31
C GLY A 155 -4.98 -15.50 10.34
N LEU A 156 -3.67 -15.44 10.08
CA LEU A 156 -2.88 -14.20 10.01
C LEU A 156 -3.45 -13.21 8.98
N GLY A 157 -3.74 -13.66 7.76
CA GLY A 157 -4.40 -12.84 6.75
C GLY A 157 -5.72 -12.26 7.27
N PHE A 158 -6.58 -13.12 7.82
CA PHE A 158 -7.89 -12.72 8.35
C PHE A 158 -7.79 -11.68 9.48
N GLY A 159 -6.81 -11.83 10.38
CA GLY A 159 -6.55 -10.84 11.43
C GLY A 159 -6.10 -9.49 10.88
N GLY A 160 -5.25 -9.50 9.84
CA GLY A 160 -4.86 -8.29 9.12
C GLY A 160 -6.05 -7.56 8.50
N SER A 161 -6.95 -8.31 7.84
CA SER A 161 -8.17 -7.79 7.21
C SER A 161 -9.15 -7.18 8.20
N LEU A 162 -9.30 -7.76 9.39
CA LEU A 162 -10.12 -7.15 10.44
C LEU A 162 -9.64 -5.73 10.77
N ILE A 163 -8.35 -5.57 11.05
CA ILE A 163 -7.80 -4.25 11.41
C ILE A 163 -7.88 -3.29 10.25
N SER A 164 -7.55 -3.74 9.03
CA SER A 164 -7.62 -2.92 7.81
C SER A 164 -9.02 -2.33 7.63
N VAL A 165 -10.07 -3.17 7.65
CA VAL A 165 -11.46 -2.74 7.43
C VAL A 165 -11.88 -1.69 8.45
N PHE A 166 -11.68 -1.94 9.74
CA PHE A 166 -12.05 -0.97 10.76
C PHE A 166 -11.22 0.31 10.71
N SER A 167 -9.93 0.21 10.40
CA SER A 167 -9.02 1.36 10.31
C SER A 167 -9.40 2.26 9.13
N ARG A 168 -9.65 1.68 7.96
CA ARG A 168 -10.07 2.42 6.76
C ARG A 168 -11.46 3.00 6.86
N VAL A 169 -12.46 2.22 7.28
CA VAL A 169 -13.84 2.71 7.38
C VAL A 169 -13.95 3.77 8.47
N GLY A 170 -13.46 3.47 9.68
CA GLY A 170 -13.52 4.43 10.78
C GLY A 170 -12.74 5.70 10.48
N GLY A 171 -11.46 5.56 10.11
CA GLY A 171 -10.60 6.70 9.81
C GLY A 171 -11.12 7.51 8.63
N GLY A 172 -11.64 6.84 7.59
CA GLY A 172 -12.28 7.45 6.42
C GLY A 172 -13.52 8.27 6.75
N ILE A 173 -14.41 7.76 7.61
CA ILE A 173 -15.58 8.50 8.09
C ILE A 173 -15.15 9.74 8.87
N TYR A 174 -14.14 9.60 9.73
CA TYR A 174 -13.63 10.72 10.53
C TYR A 174 -13.03 11.82 9.64
N THR A 175 -12.09 11.48 8.74
CA THR A 175 -11.46 12.47 7.85
C THR A 175 -12.48 13.13 6.93
N LYS A 176 -13.32 12.36 6.23
CA LYS A 176 -14.25 12.95 5.25
C LYS A 176 -15.40 13.70 5.89
N GLY A 177 -15.79 13.36 7.11
CA GLY A 177 -16.71 14.18 7.90
C GLY A 177 -16.12 15.54 8.26
N ALA A 178 -14.82 15.59 8.59
CA ALA A 178 -14.13 16.84 8.96
C ALA A 178 -13.80 17.71 7.73
N ASP A 179 -13.17 17.11 6.71
CA ASP A 179 -12.78 17.73 5.43
C ASP A 179 -13.97 18.44 4.77
N VAL A 180 -15.07 17.72 4.50
CA VAL A 180 -16.27 18.29 3.86
C VAL A 180 -16.88 19.43 4.69
N GLY A 181 -16.89 19.29 6.01
CA GLY A 181 -17.41 20.33 6.91
C GLY A 181 -16.53 21.58 6.93
N ALA A 182 -15.21 21.39 6.99
CA ALA A 182 -14.23 22.47 6.98
C ALA A 182 -14.29 23.26 5.67
N ASP A 183 -14.30 22.56 4.55
CA ASP A 183 -14.23 23.17 3.22
C ASP A 183 -15.52 23.87 2.79
N LEU A 184 -16.69 23.26 3.06
CA LEU A 184 -17.96 23.90 2.71
C LEU A 184 -18.18 25.19 3.49
N VAL A 185 -18.08 25.13 4.82
CA VAL A 185 -18.34 26.31 5.67
C VAL A 185 -17.21 27.33 5.50
N GLY A 186 -15.95 26.90 5.45
CA GLY A 186 -14.80 27.78 5.33
C GLY A 186 -14.73 28.48 3.97
N LYS A 187 -14.60 27.71 2.89
CA LYS A 187 -14.30 28.26 1.56
C LYS A 187 -15.54 28.77 0.84
N VAL A 188 -16.67 28.07 0.96
CA VAL A 188 -17.88 28.38 0.18
C VAL A 188 -18.79 29.37 0.89
N GLU A 189 -19.07 29.17 2.18
CA GLU A 189 -20.00 30.03 2.92
C GLU A 189 -19.31 31.27 3.53
N ALA A 190 -18.21 31.08 4.25
CA ALA A 190 -17.52 32.17 4.95
C ALA A 190 -16.47 32.89 4.09
N GLY A 191 -16.01 32.28 3.00
CA GLY A 191 -14.99 32.84 2.11
C GLY A 191 -13.61 33.01 2.76
N ILE A 192 -13.28 32.21 3.77
CA ILE A 192 -11.96 32.19 4.40
C ILE A 192 -11.05 31.16 3.70
N PRO A 193 -9.71 31.32 3.79
CA PRO A 193 -8.76 30.34 3.26
C PRO A 193 -9.01 28.92 3.76
N GLU A 194 -8.55 27.95 2.98
CA GLU A 194 -8.42 26.54 3.39
C GLU A 194 -7.43 26.44 4.55
N ASP A 195 -7.67 25.53 5.50
CA ASP A 195 -6.88 25.38 6.75
C ASP A 195 -6.80 26.63 7.65
N ASP A 196 -7.69 27.61 7.49
CA ASP A 196 -7.64 28.82 8.30
C ASP A 196 -7.89 28.52 9.79
N PRO A 197 -7.05 29.03 10.72
CA PRO A 197 -7.17 28.72 12.14
C PRO A 197 -8.47 29.23 12.80
N ARG A 198 -9.25 30.08 12.13
CA ARG A 198 -10.59 30.51 12.57
C ARG A 198 -11.65 29.43 12.38
N ASN A 199 -11.40 28.44 11.52
CA ASN A 199 -12.32 27.36 11.26
C ASN A 199 -12.11 26.22 12.27
N PRO A 200 -13.10 25.91 13.14
CA PRO A 200 -12.94 24.92 14.20
C PRO A 200 -12.78 23.48 13.69
N ALA A 201 -13.10 23.20 12.42
CA ALA A 201 -13.00 21.88 11.84
C ALA A 201 -11.57 21.51 11.38
N VAL A 202 -10.67 22.48 11.21
CA VAL A 202 -9.35 22.27 10.58
C VAL A 202 -8.45 21.31 11.36
N ILE A 203 -8.48 21.35 12.69
CA ILE A 203 -7.74 20.37 13.51
C ILE A 203 -8.29 18.96 13.30
N ALA A 204 -9.61 18.81 13.21
CA ALA A 204 -10.22 17.50 12.97
C ALA A 204 -9.89 16.98 11.57
N ASP A 205 -9.82 17.86 10.58
CA ASP A 205 -9.43 17.54 9.21
C ASP A 205 -7.99 17.01 9.15
N ASN A 206 -7.05 17.79 9.68
CA ASN A 206 -5.63 17.42 9.73
C ASN A 206 -5.40 16.15 10.58
N VAL A 207 -6.16 15.94 11.67
CA VAL A 207 -6.17 14.67 12.41
C VAL A 207 -6.68 13.53 11.53
N GLY A 208 -7.72 13.79 10.74
CA GLY A 208 -8.30 12.91 9.75
C GLY A 208 -7.28 12.32 8.79
N ASP A 209 -6.42 13.14 8.19
CA ASP A 209 -5.39 12.65 7.25
C ASP A 209 -4.42 11.67 7.92
N ASN A 210 -4.13 11.87 9.20
CA ASN A 210 -3.23 11.00 9.94
C ASN A 210 -3.91 9.66 10.32
N VAL A 211 -5.19 9.68 10.68
CA VAL A 211 -5.89 8.46 11.15
C VAL A 211 -6.53 7.66 10.01
N GLY A 212 -7.00 8.34 8.97
CA GLY A 212 -7.56 7.72 7.77
C GLY A 212 -6.48 7.47 6.72
N ASP A 213 -5.94 8.55 6.17
CA ASP A 213 -5.04 8.48 5.02
C ASP A 213 -3.64 7.95 5.37
N CYS A 214 -3.18 7.99 6.63
CA CYS A 214 -1.93 7.34 7.03
C CYS A 214 -2.16 5.98 7.71
N ALA A 215 -2.81 5.94 8.87
CA ALA A 215 -2.96 4.69 9.63
C ALA A 215 -3.82 3.67 8.88
N GLY A 216 -4.98 4.07 8.37
CA GLY A 216 -5.89 3.20 7.62
C GLY A 216 -5.23 2.64 6.36
N MET A 217 -4.51 3.48 5.63
CA MET A 217 -3.75 3.08 4.43
C MET A 217 -2.59 2.13 4.74
N ALA A 218 -1.84 2.36 5.81
CA ALA A 218 -0.75 1.46 6.21
C ALA A 218 -1.27 0.08 6.64
N ALA A 219 -2.40 0.03 7.37
CA ALA A 219 -3.05 -1.22 7.75
C ALA A 219 -3.61 -1.97 6.52
N ASP A 220 -4.19 -1.25 5.57
CA ASP A 220 -4.69 -1.79 4.30
C ASP A 220 -3.60 -2.39 3.44
N LEU A 221 -2.51 -1.66 3.22
CA LEU A 221 -1.41 -2.16 2.39
C LEU A 221 -0.61 -3.27 3.08
N PHE A 222 -0.52 -3.27 4.42
CA PHE A 222 -0.01 -4.43 5.17
C PHE A 222 -0.85 -5.66 4.89
N GLU A 223 -2.17 -5.52 5.00
CA GLU A 223 -3.10 -6.62 4.76
C GLU A 223 -3.01 -7.14 3.34
N THR A 224 -3.08 -6.25 2.34
CA THR A 224 -3.04 -6.63 0.93
C THR A 224 -1.72 -7.35 0.62
N TYR A 225 -0.60 -6.86 1.17
CA TYR A 225 0.70 -7.52 1.04
C TYR A 225 0.73 -8.92 1.69
N ALA A 226 0.26 -9.04 2.93
CA ALA A 226 0.24 -10.30 3.66
C ALA A 226 -0.69 -11.32 3.01
N VAL A 227 -1.93 -10.93 2.68
CA VAL A 227 -2.94 -11.80 2.09
C VAL A 227 -2.53 -12.30 0.71
N THR A 228 -1.93 -11.46 -0.13
CA THR A 228 -1.42 -11.90 -1.44
C THR A 228 -0.26 -12.88 -1.31
N LEU A 229 0.68 -12.65 -0.37
CA LEU A 229 1.74 -13.62 -0.09
C LEU A 229 1.17 -14.94 0.40
N ILE A 230 0.26 -14.90 1.38
CA ILE A 230 -0.37 -16.08 1.96
C ILE A 230 -1.20 -16.84 0.93
N GLY A 231 -1.98 -16.14 0.10
CA GLY A 231 -2.76 -16.74 -0.99
C GLY A 231 -1.87 -17.44 -2.01
N ALA A 232 -0.75 -16.83 -2.40
CA ALA A 232 0.21 -17.47 -3.29
C ALA A 232 0.90 -18.68 -2.63
N MET A 233 1.22 -18.61 -1.34
CA MET A 233 1.77 -19.74 -0.58
C MET A 233 0.79 -20.91 -0.47
N LEU A 234 -0.47 -20.61 -0.15
CA LEU A 234 -1.56 -21.59 -0.05
C LEU A 234 -1.77 -22.26 -1.41
N LEU A 235 -1.91 -21.47 -2.47
CA LEU A 235 -2.07 -22.03 -3.81
C LEU A 235 -0.84 -22.84 -4.24
N GLY A 236 0.37 -22.38 -3.94
CA GLY A 236 1.60 -23.13 -4.22
C GLY A 236 1.65 -24.48 -3.48
N SER A 237 1.11 -24.55 -2.27
CA SER A 237 1.04 -25.79 -1.49
C SER A 237 0.01 -26.78 -2.02
N LEU A 238 -1.11 -26.27 -2.55
CA LEU A 238 -2.18 -27.07 -3.11
C LEU A 238 -1.82 -27.57 -4.51
N ALA A 239 -1.26 -26.68 -5.33
CA ALA A 239 -0.85 -26.95 -6.71
C ALA A 239 0.39 -27.85 -6.80
N PHE A 240 1.33 -27.71 -5.86
CA PHE A 240 2.56 -28.47 -5.87
C PHE A 240 2.83 -29.11 -4.49
N PRO A 241 2.05 -30.15 -4.13
CA PRO A 241 2.25 -30.86 -2.87
C PRO A 241 3.69 -31.36 -2.73
N ASN A 242 4.28 -31.23 -1.54
CA ASN A 242 5.67 -31.60 -1.22
C ASN A 242 6.77 -30.75 -1.90
N THR A 243 6.41 -29.72 -2.67
CA THR A 243 7.37 -28.81 -3.30
C THR A 243 7.56 -27.54 -2.48
N ASN A 244 8.52 -27.56 -1.55
CA ASN A 244 8.85 -26.41 -0.72
C ASN A 244 9.26 -25.15 -1.52
N GLY A 245 9.73 -25.33 -2.76
CA GLY A 245 10.08 -24.23 -3.66
C GLY A 245 8.87 -23.34 -3.99
N ALA A 246 7.74 -23.93 -4.36
CA ALA A 246 6.51 -23.19 -4.68
C ALA A 246 5.98 -22.44 -3.45
N LEU A 247 6.07 -23.02 -2.27
CA LEU A 247 5.63 -22.35 -1.05
C LEU A 247 6.49 -21.12 -0.72
N LEU A 248 7.82 -21.19 -0.92
CA LEU A 248 8.74 -20.13 -0.49
C LEU A 248 9.03 -19.09 -1.57
N PHE A 249 8.74 -19.38 -2.84
CA PHE A 249 9.04 -18.50 -3.96
C PHE A 249 8.33 -17.13 -3.89
N PRO A 250 7.03 -17.04 -3.52
CA PRO A 250 6.36 -15.74 -3.31
C PRO A 250 7.10 -14.84 -2.31
N LEU A 251 7.53 -15.43 -1.19
CA LEU A 251 8.28 -14.71 -0.15
C LEU A 251 9.66 -14.26 -0.64
N ALA A 252 10.32 -15.09 -1.45
CA ALA A 252 11.63 -14.76 -2.02
C ALA A 252 11.54 -13.59 -3.01
N LEU A 253 10.49 -13.54 -3.85
CA LEU A 253 10.21 -12.39 -4.72
C LEU A 253 10.01 -11.11 -3.91
N GLY A 254 9.18 -11.17 -2.87
CA GLY A 254 8.97 -10.05 -1.95
C GLY A 254 10.27 -9.58 -1.29
N ALA A 255 11.12 -10.50 -0.84
CA ALA A 255 12.39 -10.20 -0.19
C ALA A 255 13.37 -9.45 -1.12
N VAL A 256 13.57 -9.93 -2.35
CA VAL A 256 14.52 -9.27 -3.26
C VAL A 256 13.98 -7.94 -3.81
N ALA A 257 12.68 -7.84 -4.03
CA ALA A 257 12.05 -6.61 -4.46
C ALA A 257 12.03 -5.53 -3.37
N LEU A 258 11.93 -5.92 -2.09
CA LEU A 258 12.12 -5.02 -0.96
C LEU A 258 13.52 -4.37 -0.99
N LEU A 259 14.57 -5.17 -1.25
CA LEU A 259 15.93 -4.66 -1.40
C LEU A 259 16.08 -3.74 -2.63
N GLY A 260 15.49 -4.11 -3.77
CA GLY A 260 15.44 -3.26 -4.96
C GLY A 260 14.70 -1.93 -4.70
N SER A 261 13.61 -1.98 -3.94
CA SER A 261 12.81 -0.82 -3.55
C SER A 261 13.58 0.13 -2.64
N LEU A 262 14.43 -0.38 -1.74
CA LEU A 262 15.32 0.46 -0.93
C LEU A 262 16.26 1.29 -1.80
N VAL A 263 16.88 0.67 -2.82
CA VAL A 263 17.73 1.39 -3.77
C VAL A 263 16.92 2.40 -4.59
N GLY A 264 15.71 2.03 -5.02
CA GLY A 264 14.77 2.92 -5.70
C GLY A 264 14.41 4.15 -4.86
N ALA A 265 14.14 3.98 -3.57
CA ALA A 265 13.84 5.08 -2.66
C ALA A 265 15.03 6.06 -2.51
N LEU A 266 16.26 5.55 -2.51
CA LEU A 266 17.46 6.40 -2.51
C LEU A 266 17.67 7.18 -3.82
N ALA A 267 17.11 6.70 -4.94
CA ALA A 267 17.18 7.37 -6.24
C ALA A 267 16.15 8.50 -6.42
N VAL A 268 15.11 8.55 -5.56
CA VAL A 268 14.09 9.61 -5.57
C VAL A 268 14.72 10.96 -5.26
N SER A 269 14.53 11.90 -6.18
CA SER A 269 15.13 13.23 -6.10
C SER A 269 14.34 14.25 -6.93
N VAL A 270 14.25 15.47 -6.43
CA VAL A 270 13.67 16.62 -7.12
C VAL A 270 14.69 17.76 -7.07
N LYS A 271 14.87 18.45 -8.20
CA LYS A 271 15.72 19.64 -8.31
C LYS A 271 14.97 20.88 -7.81
N GLU A 272 15.68 21.83 -7.21
CA GLU A 272 15.08 23.11 -6.79
C GLU A 272 14.47 23.83 -8.00
N GLY A 273 13.28 24.41 -7.83
CA GLY A 273 12.52 25.07 -8.90
C GLY A 273 11.91 24.13 -9.96
N SER A 274 12.04 22.80 -9.84
CA SER A 274 11.43 21.86 -10.77
C SER A 274 9.91 21.81 -10.61
N LYS A 275 9.19 21.99 -11.72
CA LYS A 275 7.74 21.74 -11.78
C LYS A 275 7.38 20.24 -11.89
N ASN A 276 8.37 19.35 -11.96
CA ASN A 276 8.16 17.93 -12.19
C ASN A 276 8.46 17.06 -10.96
N ILE A 277 7.68 17.26 -9.90
CA ILE A 277 7.76 16.49 -8.64
C ILE A 277 7.44 15.01 -8.88
N MET A 278 6.35 14.72 -9.61
CA MET A 278 5.94 13.35 -9.98
C MET A 278 7.06 12.58 -10.69
N GLY A 279 7.81 13.23 -11.59
CA GLY A 279 8.93 12.58 -12.27
C GLY A 279 10.05 12.12 -11.32
N GLY A 280 10.25 12.83 -10.21
CA GLY A 280 11.21 12.43 -9.17
C GLY A 280 10.77 11.16 -8.42
N LEU A 281 9.48 11.05 -8.11
CA LEU A 281 8.87 9.86 -7.48
C LEU A 281 8.90 8.66 -8.44
N TYR A 282 8.52 8.86 -9.71
CA TYR A 282 8.52 7.81 -10.73
C TYR A 282 9.92 7.35 -11.13
N LYS A 283 10.93 8.21 -11.05
CA LYS A 283 12.33 7.78 -11.20
C LYS A 283 12.69 6.70 -10.18
N GLY A 284 12.30 6.88 -8.91
CA GLY A 284 12.55 5.87 -7.88
C GLY A 284 11.78 4.58 -8.15
N LEU A 285 10.50 4.69 -8.51
CA LEU A 285 9.67 3.54 -8.87
C LEU A 285 10.25 2.75 -10.05
N LEU A 286 10.74 3.43 -11.08
CA LEU A 286 11.37 2.81 -12.24
C LEU A 286 12.66 2.09 -11.85
N VAL A 287 13.51 2.70 -11.01
CA VAL A 287 14.72 2.05 -10.49
C VAL A 287 14.36 0.79 -9.69
N ALA A 288 13.35 0.87 -8.81
CA ALA A 288 12.88 -0.28 -8.04
C ALA A 288 12.35 -1.40 -8.95
N GLY A 289 11.55 -1.07 -9.97
CA GLY A 289 10.99 -2.02 -10.93
C GLY A 289 12.05 -2.70 -11.81
N VAL A 290 13.02 -1.94 -12.32
CA VAL A 290 14.13 -2.50 -13.12
C VAL A 290 15.01 -3.40 -12.26
N LEU A 291 15.31 -3.02 -11.02
CA LEU A 291 16.06 -3.87 -10.10
C LEU A 291 15.29 -5.13 -9.75
N ALA A 292 13.98 -5.04 -9.49
CA ALA A 292 13.13 -6.21 -9.27
C ALA A 292 13.19 -7.17 -10.46
N LEU A 293 13.03 -6.65 -11.69
CA LEU A 293 13.13 -7.43 -12.93
C LEU A 293 14.46 -8.20 -13.03
N ILE A 294 15.58 -7.53 -12.76
CA ILE A 294 16.93 -8.14 -12.79
C ILE A 294 17.08 -9.19 -11.68
N LEU A 295 16.65 -8.87 -10.45
CA LEU A 295 16.77 -9.75 -9.29
C LEU A 295 15.84 -10.96 -9.35
N PHE A 296 14.72 -10.88 -10.06
CA PHE A 296 13.82 -12.01 -10.26
C PHE A 296 14.43 -13.12 -11.11
N VAL A 297 15.35 -12.81 -12.03
CA VAL A 297 16.00 -13.84 -12.87
C VAL A 297 16.76 -14.90 -12.05
N PRO A 298 17.75 -14.56 -11.20
CA PRO A 298 18.48 -15.56 -10.42
C PRO A 298 17.58 -16.25 -9.40
N ILE A 299 16.61 -15.55 -8.82
CA ILE A 299 15.66 -16.14 -7.85
C ILE A 299 14.76 -17.16 -8.53
N THR A 300 14.16 -16.83 -9.67
CA THR A 300 13.28 -17.75 -10.41
C THR A 300 14.06 -18.98 -10.87
N LYS A 301 15.28 -18.80 -11.40
CA LYS A 301 16.15 -19.93 -11.78
C LYS A 301 16.48 -20.84 -10.59
N ALA A 302 16.82 -20.27 -9.43
CA ALA A 302 17.14 -21.04 -8.24
C ALA A 302 15.94 -21.84 -7.72
N PHE A 303 14.72 -21.30 -7.81
CA PHE A 303 13.54 -21.99 -7.29
C PHE A 303 12.95 -23.03 -8.25
N VAL A 304 13.15 -22.86 -9.57
CA VAL A 304 12.73 -23.86 -10.56
C VAL A 304 13.77 -24.95 -10.78
N SER A 305 15.07 -24.66 -10.65
CA SER A 305 16.11 -25.71 -10.80
C SER A 305 16.16 -26.71 -9.65
N LEU A 306 15.42 -26.46 -8.56
CA LEU A 306 15.47 -27.23 -7.31
C LEU A 306 14.19 -28.02 -7.04
N SER A 307 13.18 -27.97 -7.92
CA SER A 307 11.95 -28.73 -7.75
C SER A 307 11.31 -28.96 -9.11
N SER A 308 11.10 -30.22 -9.50
CA SER A 308 10.21 -30.59 -10.58
C SER A 308 8.80 -30.09 -10.24
N ILE A 309 8.32 -29.07 -10.94
CA ILE A 309 7.00 -28.47 -10.73
C ILE A 309 6.02 -29.23 -11.65
N PRO A 310 5.20 -30.18 -11.15
CA PRO A 310 4.19 -30.82 -12.00
C PRO A 310 3.07 -29.83 -12.29
N SER A 311 2.86 -29.50 -13.56
CA SER A 311 1.94 -28.51 -14.14
C SER A 311 0.43 -28.75 -13.95
N ASN A 312 -0.01 -29.49 -12.92
CA ASN A 312 -1.31 -30.18 -12.99
C ASN A 312 -2.31 -29.76 -11.91
N PHE A 313 -2.68 -28.47 -11.85
CA PHE A 313 -3.71 -28.04 -10.89
C PHE A 313 -5.07 -27.68 -11.50
N PHE A 314 -5.19 -27.51 -12.82
CA PHE A 314 -6.47 -27.18 -13.48
C PHE A 314 -6.75 -28.00 -14.75
N GLY A 315 -6.42 -29.29 -14.75
CA GLY A 315 -6.93 -30.25 -15.74
C GLY A 315 -6.40 -30.13 -17.18
N ASP A 316 -5.91 -28.98 -17.61
CA ASP A 316 -5.27 -28.83 -18.91
C ASP A 316 -3.76 -28.94 -18.76
N VAL A 317 -3.18 -29.89 -19.49
CA VAL A 317 -1.77 -29.87 -19.85
C VAL A 317 -1.58 -28.64 -20.73
N ILE A 318 -1.32 -27.48 -20.14
CA ILE A 318 -0.70 -26.40 -20.88
C ILE A 318 0.74 -26.87 -21.07
N GLU A 319 1.04 -27.45 -22.23
CA GLU A 319 2.42 -27.68 -22.62
C GLU A 319 3.18 -26.36 -22.43
N PRO A 320 4.29 -26.36 -21.66
CA PRO A 320 5.04 -25.13 -21.42
C PRO A 320 5.42 -24.47 -22.76
N LEU A 321 4.92 -23.26 -23.01
CA LEU A 321 5.27 -22.46 -24.20
C LEU A 321 6.80 -22.29 -24.36
N MET A 322 7.50 -22.23 -23.22
CA MET A 322 8.97 -22.23 -23.05
C MET A 322 9.33 -23.03 -21.77
N GLY A 323 10.61 -23.20 -21.44
CA GLY A 323 11.02 -23.89 -20.21
C GLY A 323 10.45 -23.26 -18.92
N ASP A 324 10.12 -24.08 -17.92
CA ASP A 324 9.31 -23.72 -16.73
C ASP A 324 9.75 -22.44 -16.00
N TRP A 325 11.07 -22.20 -15.88
CA TRP A 325 11.58 -21.01 -15.20
C TRP A 325 11.34 -19.72 -15.99
N VAL A 326 11.28 -19.82 -17.32
CA VAL A 326 10.99 -18.68 -18.19
C VAL A 326 9.52 -18.31 -18.05
N ASN A 327 8.60 -19.27 -18.08
CA ASN A 327 7.18 -19.00 -17.96
C ASN A 327 6.83 -18.37 -16.60
N MET A 328 7.40 -18.90 -15.50
CA MET A 328 7.21 -18.33 -14.17
C MET A 328 7.83 -16.94 -14.04
N TYR A 329 9.00 -16.70 -14.65
CA TYR A 329 9.59 -15.36 -14.72
C TYR A 329 8.71 -14.40 -15.50
N LEU A 330 8.21 -14.80 -16.68
CA LEU A 330 7.31 -13.99 -17.50
C LEU A 330 5.99 -13.67 -16.78
N ALA A 331 5.46 -14.59 -15.96
CA ALA A 331 4.32 -14.31 -15.09
C ALA A 331 4.63 -13.20 -14.07
N ALA A 332 5.83 -13.23 -13.46
CA ALA A 332 6.27 -12.13 -12.61
C ALA A 332 6.45 -10.81 -13.40
N VAL A 333 6.97 -10.85 -14.62
CA VAL A 333 7.10 -9.68 -15.50
C VAL A 333 5.73 -9.06 -15.79
N ILE A 334 4.71 -9.88 -16.04
CA ILE A 334 3.32 -9.41 -16.22
C ILE A 334 2.85 -8.64 -14.99
N GLY A 335 3.11 -9.16 -13.78
CA GLY A 335 2.79 -8.44 -12.53
C GLY A 335 3.42 -7.05 -12.45
N LEU A 336 4.70 -6.92 -12.80
CA LEU A 336 5.38 -5.61 -12.85
C LEU A 336 4.79 -4.70 -13.95
N ALA A 337 4.46 -5.27 -15.11
CA ALA A 337 3.85 -4.54 -16.22
C ALA A 337 2.47 -4.00 -15.82
N ILE A 338 1.65 -4.78 -15.12
CA ILE A 338 0.36 -4.34 -14.55
C ILE A 338 0.60 -3.17 -13.62
N THR A 339 1.57 -3.25 -12.68
CA THR A 339 1.89 -2.11 -11.80
C THR A 339 2.18 -0.84 -12.58
N VAL A 340 3.04 -0.91 -13.60
CA VAL A 340 3.41 0.26 -14.42
C VAL A 340 2.20 0.82 -15.16
N LEU A 341 1.40 -0.02 -15.80
CA LEU A 341 0.21 0.40 -16.53
C LEU A 341 -0.84 1.04 -15.60
N MET A 342 -1.06 0.45 -14.42
CA MET A 342 -1.97 0.99 -13.41
C MET A 342 -1.53 2.37 -12.92
N VAL A 343 -0.23 2.56 -12.68
CA VAL A 343 0.34 3.87 -12.32
C VAL A 343 0.13 4.89 -13.43
N LEU A 344 0.43 4.52 -14.69
CA LEU A 344 0.29 5.42 -15.84
C LEU A 344 -1.16 5.81 -16.12
N PHE A 345 -2.08 4.86 -16.08
CA PHE A 345 -3.50 5.13 -16.32
C PHE A 345 -4.08 5.98 -15.19
N THR A 346 -3.77 5.66 -13.94
CA THR A 346 -4.29 6.43 -12.81
C THR A 346 -3.74 7.86 -12.81
N ASP A 347 -2.46 8.07 -13.12
CA ASP A 347 -1.88 9.41 -13.30
C ASP A 347 -2.58 10.18 -14.41
N TYR A 348 -2.86 9.53 -15.55
CA TYR A 348 -3.58 10.16 -16.66
C TYR A 348 -4.96 10.70 -16.26
N TYR A 349 -5.72 9.94 -15.46
CA TYR A 349 -7.06 10.32 -15.03
C TYR A 349 -7.11 11.28 -13.83
N THR A 350 -6.01 11.41 -13.07
CA THR A 350 -6.01 12.18 -11.81
C THR A 350 -5.07 13.37 -11.77
N SER A 351 -4.11 13.46 -12.70
CA SER A 351 -3.19 14.59 -12.78
C SER A 351 -3.76 15.77 -13.57
N LYS A 352 -3.57 16.98 -13.03
CA LYS A 352 -3.94 18.28 -13.65
C LYS A 352 -3.29 18.56 -15.02
N LYS A 353 -2.33 17.73 -15.43
CA LYS A 353 -1.63 17.84 -16.70
C LYS A 353 -2.44 17.33 -17.89
N PHE A 354 -3.38 16.41 -17.66
CA PHE A 354 -4.03 15.67 -18.74
C PHE A 354 -5.47 16.11 -19.00
N ARG A 355 -6.03 15.62 -20.12
CA ARG A 355 -7.39 15.93 -20.58
C ARG A 355 -8.46 15.71 -19.50
N PRO A 356 -8.49 14.57 -18.77
CA PRO A 356 -9.63 14.25 -17.89
C PRO A 356 -9.85 15.32 -16.81
N VAL A 357 -8.81 15.62 -16.02
CA VAL A 357 -8.89 16.64 -14.96
C VAL A 357 -9.12 18.05 -15.52
N ARG A 358 -8.49 18.39 -16.65
CA ARG A 358 -8.71 19.70 -17.32
C ARG A 358 -10.14 19.87 -17.82
N SER A 359 -10.78 18.79 -18.28
CA SER A 359 -12.18 18.85 -18.70
C SER A 359 -13.14 19.06 -17.54
N ILE A 360 -12.86 18.45 -16.38
CA ILE A 360 -13.63 18.68 -15.15
C ILE A 360 -13.48 20.14 -14.70
N ALA A 361 -12.25 20.63 -14.61
CA ALA A 361 -11.99 22.02 -14.24
C ALA A 361 -12.63 23.04 -15.22
N LYS A 362 -12.68 22.72 -16.51
CA LYS A 362 -13.39 23.53 -17.51
C LYS A 362 -14.91 23.49 -17.29
N ALA A 363 -15.47 22.33 -16.94
CA ALA A 363 -16.90 22.17 -16.64
C ALA A 363 -17.34 22.95 -15.39
N SER A 364 -16.42 23.30 -14.48
CA SER A 364 -16.71 24.20 -13.35
C SER A 364 -17.10 25.61 -13.78
N GLN A 365 -16.74 26.04 -15.01
CA GLN A 365 -17.12 27.37 -15.53
C GLN A 365 -18.63 27.51 -15.77
N SER A 366 -19.34 26.40 -15.97
CA SER A 366 -20.79 26.36 -16.16
C SER A 366 -21.58 26.01 -14.89
N GLY A 367 -20.91 25.89 -13.75
CA GLY A 367 -21.51 25.65 -12.43
C GLY A 367 -21.23 24.27 -11.83
N HIS A 368 -21.71 24.06 -10.61
CA HIS A 368 -21.44 22.86 -9.82
C HIS A 368 -22.01 21.57 -10.44
N GLY A 369 -23.22 21.63 -11.02
CA GLY A 369 -23.87 20.47 -11.62
C GLY A 369 -23.08 19.88 -12.79
N THR A 370 -22.59 20.73 -13.69
CA THR A 370 -21.75 20.30 -14.82
C THR A 370 -20.41 19.75 -14.37
N ASN A 371 -19.82 20.31 -13.32
CA ASN A 371 -18.60 19.78 -12.71
C ASN A 371 -18.81 18.35 -12.16
N VAL A 372 -19.91 18.12 -11.42
CA VAL A 372 -20.24 16.78 -10.88
C VAL A 372 -20.50 15.78 -12.01
N ILE A 373 -21.30 16.15 -13.01
CA ILE A 373 -21.59 15.28 -14.16
C ILE A 373 -20.30 14.90 -14.91
N ALA A 374 -19.44 15.87 -15.19
CA ALA A 374 -18.15 15.62 -15.84
C ALA A 374 -17.24 14.74 -14.98
N GLY A 375 -17.18 14.98 -13.67
CA GLY A 375 -16.40 14.17 -12.73
C GLY A 375 -16.87 12.70 -12.70
N LEU A 376 -18.18 12.47 -12.63
CA LEU A 376 -18.75 11.12 -12.67
C LEU A 376 -18.49 10.42 -14.00
N ALA A 377 -18.66 11.11 -15.12
CA ALA A 377 -18.40 10.55 -16.45
C ALA A 377 -16.93 10.14 -16.62
N ILE A 378 -15.99 11.01 -16.24
CA ILE A 378 -14.56 10.69 -16.25
C ILE A 378 -14.23 9.55 -15.27
N GLY A 379 -14.87 9.51 -14.10
CA GLY A 379 -14.70 8.42 -13.13
C GLY A 379 -15.12 7.06 -13.69
N MET A 380 -16.25 7.01 -14.42
CA MET A 380 -16.68 5.79 -15.12
C MET A 380 -15.72 5.42 -16.25
N GLU A 381 -15.29 6.38 -17.08
CA GLU A 381 -14.29 6.20 -18.14
C GLU A 381 -12.97 5.61 -17.60
N ALA A 382 -12.52 6.11 -16.44
CA ALA A 382 -11.25 5.74 -15.83
C ALA A 382 -11.15 4.26 -15.41
N THR A 383 -12.27 3.55 -15.27
CA THR A 383 -12.29 2.13 -14.87
C THR A 383 -12.00 1.16 -16.02
N ALA A 384 -12.26 1.56 -17.27
CA ALA A 384 -12.22 0.66 -18.42
C ALA A 384 -10.82 0.08 -18.67
N LEU A 385 -9.80 0.94 -18.76
CA LEU A 385 -8.43 0.52 -19.03
C LEU A 385 -7.82 -0.32 -17.88
N PRO A 386 -7.97 0.05 -16.60
CA PRO A 386 -7.60 -0.80 -15.48
C PRO A 386 -8.18 -2.22 -15.55
N ILE A 387 -9.49 -2.36 -15.80
CA ILE A 387 -10.15 -3.67 -15.87
C ILE A 387 -9.59 -4.50 -17.02
N ILE A 388 -9.39 -3.89 -18.20
CA ILE A 388 -8.82 -4.58 -19.36
C ILE A 388 -7.40 -5.08 -19.06
N VAL A 389 -6.57 -4.27 -18.40
CA VAL A 389 -5.19 -4.68 -18.05
C VAL A 389 -5.17 -5.78 -17.00
N ILE A 390 -6.04 -5.72 -15.99
CA ILE A 390 -6.16 -6.78 -14.99
C ILE A 390 -6.59 -8.09 -15.67
N ALA A 391 -7.63 -8.06 -16.50
CA ALA A 391 -8.14 -9.24 -17.20
C ALA A 391 -7.11 -9.83 -18.18
N ALA A 392 -6.48 -8.99 -19.00
CA ALA A 392 -5.43 -9.43 -19.92
C ALA A 392 -4.22 -9.99 -19.18
N GLY A 393 -3.83 -9.38 -18.06
CA GLY A 393 -2.76 -9.85 -17.19
C GLY A 393 -3.08 -11.19 -16.53
N MET A 394 -4.32 -11.38 -16.06
CA MET A 394 -4.81 -12.66 -15.54
C MET A 394 -4.72 -13.75 -16.61
N LEU A 395 -5.29 -13.53 -17.80
CA LEU A 395 -5.27 -14.53 -18.87
C LEU A 395 -3.84 -14.85 -19.34
N ALA A 396 -3.00 -13.83 -19.53
CA ALA A 396 -1.63 -14.03 -19.97
C ALA A 396 -0.79 -14.78 -18.93
N SER A 397 -0.94 -14.46 -17.64
CA SER A 397 -0.22 -15.18 -16.57
C SER A 397 -0.77 -16.60 -16.36
N PHE A 398 -2.08 -16.79 -16.55
CA PHE A 398 -2.71 -18.11 -16.55
C PHE A 398 -2.21 -19.00 -17.68
N TRP A 399 -2.05 -18.47 -18.91
CA TRP A 399 -1.51 -19.23 -20.04
C TRP A 399 -0.03 -19.59 -19.88
N LEU A 400 0.72 -18.83 -19.09
CA LEU A 400 2.13 -19.13 -18.84
C LEU A 400 2.31 -20.22 -17.78
N PHE A 401 1.56 -20.16 -16.68
CA PHE A 401 1.83 -21.03 -15.53
C PHE A 401 0.58 -21.36 -14.69
N GLY A 402 -0.58 -21.43 -15.36
CA GLY A 402 -1.88 -21.67 -14.73
C GLY A 402 -2.23 -20.65 -13.67
N ILE A 403 -3.11 -21.03 -12.75
CA ILE A 403 -3.53 -20.17 -11.64
C ILE A 403 -2.35 -19.73 -10.75
N TYR A 404 -1.29 -20.54 -10.67
CA TYR A 404 -0.10 -20.18 -9.91
C TYR A 404 0.68 -19.05 -10.61
N GLY A 405 0.68 -19.01 -11.95
CA GLY A 405 1.14 -17.86 -12.72
C GLY A 405 0.41 -16.57 -12.34
N VAL A 406 -0.91 -16.63 -12.18
CA VAL A 406 -1.71 -15.48 -11.69
C VAL A 406 -1.29 -15.07 -10.28
N ALA A 407 -1.05 -16.02 -9.39
CA ALA A 407 -0.55 -15.74 -8.04
C ALA A 407 0.84 -15.07 -8.05
N ILE A 408 1.75 -15.56 -8.90
CA ILE A 408 3.07 -14.95 -9.06
C ILE A 408 2.97 -13.55 -9.67
N ALA A 409 2.08 -13.32 -10.64
CA ALA A 409 1.81 -12.00 -11.16
C ALA A 409 1.29 -11.06 -10.06
N SER A 410 0.38 -11.52 -9.21
CA SER A 410 -0.15 -10.75 -8.07
C SER A 410 0.94 -10.39 -7.05
N VAL A 411 1.78 -11.36 -6.66
CA VAL A 411 2.90 -11.14 -5.74
C VAL A 411 3.94 -10.20 -6.34
N SER A 412 4.24 -10.37 -7.62
CA SER A 412 5.19 -9.52 -8.34
C SER A 412 4.67 -8.08 -8.43
N MET A 413 3.37 -7.89 -8.67
CA MET A 413 2.74 -6.58 -8.60
C MET A 413 2.96 -5.95 -7.22
N LEU A 414 2.71 -6.70 -6.14
CA LEU A 414 2.92 -6.28 -4.75
C LEU A 414 4.37 -6.13 -4.31
N SER A 415 5.31 -6.63 -5.09
CA SER A 415 6.74 -6.59 -4.76
C SER A 415 7.29 -5.15 -4.70
N LEU A 416 6.63 -4.21 -5.38
CA LEU A 416 6.94 -2.77 -5.36
C LEU A 416 6.15 -1.98 -4.29
N ALA A 417 5.41 -2.66 -3.39
CA ALA A 417 4.59 -2.01 -2.38
C ALA A 417 5.41 -1.05 -1.51
N GLY A 418 6.67 -1.37 -1.19
CA GLY A 418 7.48 -0.54 -0.29
C GLY A 418 7.67 0.88 -0.79
N ILE A 419 7.95 1.04 -2.09
CA ILE A 419 8.09 2.36 -2.71
C ILE A 419 6.74 3.00 -3.06
N ILE A 420 5.73 2.21 -3.44
CA ILE A 420 4.39 2.74 -3.74
C ILE A 420 3.75 3.32 -2.47
N VAL A 421 3.77 2.61 -1.36
CA VAL A 421 3.30 3.10 -0.05
C VAL A 421 4.09 4.34 0.38
N ALA A 422 5.40 4.39 0.10
CA ALA A 422 6.22 5.56 0.41
C ALA A 422 5.78 6.81 -0.36
N ILE A 423 5.42 6.63 -1.62
CA ILE A 423 4.88 7.67 -2.51
C ILE A 423 3.45 8.07 -2.10
N ASP A 424 2.68 7.14 -1.55
CA ASP A 424 1.32 7.39 -1.04
C ASP A 424 1.35 8.21 0.26
N SER A 425 2.08 7.71 1.26
CA SER A 425 2.24 8.35 2.57
C SER A 425 2.92 9.72 2.49
N PHE A 426 3.60 10.03 1.39
CA PHE A 426 4.08 11.38 1.11
C PHE A 426 2.94 12.41 1.05
N GLY A 427 1.78 12.05 0.48
CA GLY A 427 0.65 12.96 0.27
C GLY A 427 0.09 13.53 1.58
N PRO A 428 -0.43 12.69 2.50
CA PRO A 428 -0.94 13.16 3.79
C PRO A 428 0.07 13.96 4.62
N ILE A 429 1.36 13.64 4.50
CA ILE A 429 2.42 14.38 5.20
C ILE A 429 2.54 15.81 4.65
N THR A 430 2.43 15.98 3.33
CA THR A 430 2.51 17.29 2.68
C THR A 430 1.24 18.12 2.84
N ASP A 431 0.11 17.44 2.90
CA ASP A 431 -1.22 17.98 3.17
C ASP A 431 -1.25 18.67 4.55
N ASN A 432 -0.96 17.90 5.60
CA ASN A 432 -0.81 18.43 6.96
C ASN A 432 0.30 19.46 7.12
N ALA A 433 1.40 19.36 6.35
CA ALA A 433 2.44 20.38 6.36
C ALA A 433 1.90 21.72 5.83
N GLY A 434 1.03 21.69 4.84
CA GLY A 434 0.28 22.85 4.37
C GLY A 434 -0.64 23.40 5.45
N GLY A 435 -1.45 22.55 6.07
CA GLY A 435 -2.36 22.97 7.16
C GLY A 435 -1.62 23.62 8.33
N ILE A 436 -0.49 23.03 8.75
CA ILE A 436 0.39 23.63 9.77
C ILE A 436 0.96 24.98 9.31
N ALA A 437 1.36 25.11 8.04
CA ALA A 437 1.90 26.35 7.51
C ALA A 437 0.86 27.49 7.53
N GLU A 438 -0.39 27.19 7.19
CA GLU A 438 -1.48 28.17 7.22
C GLU A 438 -1.87 28.54 8.66
N MET A 439 -2.10 27.56 9.53
CA MET A 439 -2.48 27.78 10.93
C MET A 439 -1.39 28.52 11.72
N ALA A 440 -0.11 28.31 11.40
CA ALA A 440 0.99 29.03 12.03
C ALA A 440 1.22 30.44 11.45
N GLY A 441 0.57 30.78 10.33
CA GLY A 441 0.73 32.06 9.65
C GLY A 441 2.11 32.22 9.02
N LEU A 442 2.65 31.14 8.42
CA LEU A 442 3.92 31.20 7.69
C LEU A 442 3.81 32.06 6.42
N GLU A 443 4.96 32.41 5.84
CA GLU A 443 4.99 33.15 4.58
C GLU A 443 4.29 32.39 3.45
N LYS A 444 3.65 33.13 2.53
CA LYS A 444 2.96 32.56 1.35
C LYS A 444 3.85 31.68 0.48
N SER A 445 5.17 31.90 0.51
CA SER A 445 6.16 31.06 -0.17
C SER A 445 6.15 29.62 0.36
N ALA A 446 6.08 29.44 1.68
CA ALA A 446 6.01 28.12 2.32
C ALA A 446 4.71 27.39 1.95
N ARG A 447 3.56 28.09 1.97
CA ARG A 447 2.27 27.51 1.55
C ARG A 447 2.29 27.13 0.06
N ALA A 448 2.84 27.97 -0.81
CA ALA A 448 2.97 27.65 -2.23
C ALA A 448 3.86 26.40 -2.48
N HIS A 449 4.88 26.19 -1.65
CA HIS A 449 5.69 24.97 -1.71
C HIS A 449 4.91 23.74 -1.24
N THR A 450 4.16 23.83 -0.13
CA THR A 450 3.34 22.70 0.35
C THR A 450 2.20 22.38 -0.60
N ASP A 451 1.49 23.36 -1.16
CA ASP A 451 0.41 23.15 -2.14
C ASP A 451 0.93 22.44 -3.41
N ALA A 452 2.14 22.79 -3.85
CA ALA A 452 2.76 22.12 -4.98
C ALA A 452 3.02 20.64 -4.69
N LEU A 453 3.43 20.30 -3.46
CA LEU A 453 3.67 18.94 -3.00
C LEU A 453 2.36 18.17 -2.76
N ASP A 454 1.37 18.80 -2.13
CA ASP A 454 0.07 18.19 -1.87
C ASP A 454 -0.68 17.86 -3.16
N SER A 455 -0.65 18.76 -4.16
CA SER A 455 -1.30 18.47 -5.45
C SER A 455 -0.73 17.23 -6.16
N VAL A 456 0.52 16.87 -5.86
CA VAL A 456 1.18 15.64 -6.32
C VAL A 456 0.74 14.48 -5.43
N GLY A 457 0.68 14.69 -4.11
CA GLY A 457 0.10 13.78 -3.12
C GLY A 457 -1.28 13.26 -3.49
N ASN A 458 -2.18 14.12 -3.98
CA ASN A 458 -3.52 13.72 -4.41
C ASN A 458 -3.51 12.73 -5.60
N THR A 459 -2.56 12.91 -6.52
CA THR A 459 -2.35 11.95 -7.63
C THR A 459 -1.77 10.64 -7.10
N THR A 460 -0.83 10.68 -6.16
CA THR A 460 -0.19 9.48 -5.61
C THR A 460 -1.13 8.65 -4.73
N LYS A 461 -2.02 9.31 -3.96
CA LYS A 461 -3.14 8.68 -3.25
C LYS A 461 -4.02 7.87 -4.20
N ALA A 462 -4.35 8.43 -5.36
CA ALA A 462 -5.14 7.72 -6.36
C ALA A 462 -4.37 6.55 -6.98
N VAL A 463 -3.11 6.75 -7.38
CA VAL A 463 -2.24 5.70 -7.94
C VAL A 463 -2.18 4.48 -7.03
N THR A 464 -2.02 4.70 -5.72
CA THR A 464 -1.92 3.60 -4.76
C THR A 464 -3.27 2.91 -4.53
N LYS A 465 -4.39 3.64 -4.57
CA LYS A 465 -5.72 3.02 -4.58
C LYS A 465 -5.94 2.14 -5.81
N GLY A 466 -5.56 2.63 -7.00
CA GLY A 466 -5.63 1.85 -8.23
C GLY A 466 -4.77 0.59 -8.16
N TYR A 467 -3.54 0.73 -7.64
CA TYR A 467 -2.64 -0.38 -7.37
C TYR A 467 -3.22 -1.42 -6.39
N ALA A 468 -3.77 -0.97 -5.27
CA ALA A 468 -4.39 -1.86 -4.28
C ALA A 468 -5.59 -2.61 -4.88
N ILE A 469 -6.45 -1.94 -5.65
CA ILE A 469 -7.61 -2.56 -6.31
C ILE A 469 -7.18 -3.59 -7.35
N ALA A 470 -6.20 -3.26 -8.21
CA ALA A 470 -5.72 -4.20 -9.22
C ALA A 470 -5.04 -5.43 -8.59
N SER A 471 -4.30 -5.23 -7.49
CA SER A 471 -3.74 -6.36 -6.73
C SER A 471 -4.83 -7.19 -6.05
N ALA A 472 -5.83 -6.55 -5.43
CA ALA A 472 -6.95 -7.23 -4.81
C ALA A 472 -7.77 -8.04 -5.83
N GLY A 473 -7.96 -7.53 -7.04
CA GLY A 473 -8.60 -8.28 -8.13
C GLY A 473 -7.85 -9.57 -8.48
N LEU A 474 -6.52 -9.49 -8.63
CA LEU A 474 -5.66 -10.65 -8.87
C LEU A 474 -5.66 -11.62 -7.67
N ALA A 475 -5.53 -11.10 -6.46
CA ALA A 475 -5.51 -11.89 -5.23
C ALA A 475 -6.85 -12.59 -4.97
N ALA A 476 -7.97 -11.94 -5.28
CA ALA A 476 -9.29 -12.53 -5.16
C ALA A 476 -9.42 -13.79 -6.02
N LEU A 477 -8.96 -13.76 -7.29
CA LEU A 477 -8.99 -14.95 -8.15
C LEU A 477 -8.13 -16.10 -7.58
N VAL A 478 -6.96 -15.78 -7.03
CA VAL A 478 -6.06 -16.75 -6.38
C VAL A 478 -6.71 -17.39 -5.14
N LEU A 479 -7.36 -16.58 -4.31
CA LEU A 479 -8.08 -17.05 -3.11
C LEU A 479 -9.32 -17.86 -3.50
N PHE A 480 -10.06 -17.45 -4.53
CA PHE A 480 -11.19 -18.21 -5.06
C PHE A 480 -10.76 -19.59 -5.57
N GLY A 481 -9.64 -19.67 -6.31
CA GLY A 481 -9.07 -20.95 -6.73
C GLY A 481 -8.68 -21.83 -5.54
N SER A 482 -8.09 -21.23 -4.50
CA SER A 482 -7.74 -21.95 -3.26
C SER A 482 -8.97 -22.44 -2.50
N PHE A 483 -10.03 -21.64 -2.46
CA PHE A 483 -11.31 -21.98 -1.83
C PHE A 483 -11.98 -23.18 -2.50
N ILE A 484 -12.01 -23.21 -3.83
CA ILE A 484 -12.56 -24.35 -4.60
C ILE A 484 -11.77 -25.62 -4.30
N ALA A 485 -10.44 -25.55 -4.31
CA ALA A 485 -9.59 -26.70 -4.02
C ALA A 485 -9.83 -27.28 -2.61
N GLU A 486 -10.05 -26.43 -1.61
CA GLU A 486 -10.43 -26.90 -0.26
C GLU A 486 -11.81 -27.56 -0.24
N ILE A 487 -12.78 -27.08 -1.02
CA ILE A 487 -14.09 -27.73 -1.13
C ILE A 487 -13.99 -29.09 -1.84
N GLU A 488 -13.20 -29.20 -2.90
CA GLU A 488 -12.96 -30.46 -3.59
C GLU A 488 -12.31 -31.49 -2.67
N LYS A 489 -11.34 -31.06 -1.88
CA LYS A 489 -10.70 -31.87 -0.85
C LYS A 489 -11.69 -32.30 0.26
N ALA A 490 -12.70 -31.48 0.55
CA ALA A 490 -13.81 -31.85 1.43
C ALA A 490 -14.85 -32.79 0.78
N GLY A 491 -14.66 -33.18 -0.49
CA GLY A 491 -15.44 -34.21 -1.17
C GLY A 491 -16.58 -33.69 -2.06
N ALA A 492 -16.73 -32.38 -2.23
CA ALA A 492 -17.73 -31.81 -3.13
C ALA A 492 -17.15 -31.54 -4.52
N LYS A 493 -17.84 -31.97 -5.58
CA LYS A 493 -17.45 -31.68 -6.97
C LYS A 493 -18.01 -30.32 -7.38
N ILE A 494 -17.14 -29.33 -7.61
CA ILE A 494 -17.51 -28.02 -8.13
C ILE A 494 -16.75 -27.80 -9.43
N VAL A 495 -17.45 -27.47 -10.51
CA VAL A 495 -16.81 -27.11 -11.79
C VAL A 495 -16.63 -25.60 -11.81
N PHE A 496 -15.38 -25.14 -11.93
CA PHE A 496 -15.03 -23.73 -12.13
C PHE A 496 -14.28 -23.60 -13.45
N GLU A 497 -14.91 -22.97 -14.43
CA GLU A 497 -14.32 -22.64 -15.73
C GLU A 497 -14.06 -21.12 -15.78
N LEU A 498 -12.88 -20.74 -16.25
CA LEU A 498 -12.38 -19.36 -16.34
C LEU A 498 -12.78 -18.68 -17.65
#